data_AF-A0AAN9J2G4-F1
#
_entry.id   AF-A0AAN9J2G4-F1
#
_cell.length_a   1.000
_cell.length_b   1.000
_cell.length_c   1.000
_cell.angle_alpha   90.00
_cell.angle_beta   90.00
_cell.angle_gamma   90.00
#
_symmetry.space_group_name_H-M   'P 1'
#
loop_
_entity.id
_entity.type
_entity.pdbx_description
1 polymer ?
#
loop_
_entity_poly.entity_id
_entity_poly.type
_entity_poly.pdbx_seq_one_letter_code
_entity_poly.pdbx_strand_id
1 'polypeptide(L)'
;MKKSVDEKGMMMMMHLKLKRTKDQKTSQNAVTVTYLLAKANQLLYRSFFPPGLVGDDIAEIIKARYSGAWPTWSHVPKATRKEWLELFELKYKWLPIYNEWMENAFAHKGSLLIKNTMSKIRDGKNKGKWLLPSVLESLRQYWDTDVDFQKRSANGKQNRATDVGAPLYTGGRVSTADHVYRMEKINMKRPTCMDVLGRTKKKDGRWVGKAEEVAVTNPYH
;
A
#
# COMPACT_ATOMS: atom_id res chain seq x y z
N MET A 1 -20.86 32.07 -14.72
CA MET A 1 -20.80 32.01 -13.25
C MET A 1 -21.11 30.59 -12.80
N LYS A 2 -20.10 29.80 -12.40
CA LYS A 2 -20.29 28.45 -11.88
C LYS A 2 -20.71 28.56 -10.41
N LYS A 3 -21.95 28.18 -10.09
CA LYS A 3 -22.43 28.11 -8.71
C LYS A 3 -21.81 26.86 -8.05
N SER A 4 -20.99 27.13 -7.05
CA SER A 4 -20.52 26.22 -6.01
C SER A 4 -21.69 25.41 -5.45
N VAL A 5 -21.68 24.09 -5.64
CA VAL A 5 -22.57 23.18 -4.93
C VAL A 5 -21.98 23.00 -3.53
N ASP A 6 -22.65 23.62 -2.57
CA ASP A 6 -22.41 23.58 -1.13
C ASP A 6 -22.42 22.13 -0.61
N GLU A 7 -21.27 21.68 -0.07
CA GLU A 7 -21.03 20.37 0.54
C GLU A 7 -21.96 20.06 1.72
N LYS A 8 -22.68 21.04 2.28
CA LYS A 8 -23.71 20.81 3.32
C LYS A 8 -24.97 20.14 2.77
N GLY A 9 -25.22 20.23 1.45
CA GLY A 9 -26.35 19.55 0.81
C GLY A 9 -26.22 18.03 0.73
N MET A 10 -24.99 17.49 0.75
CA MET A 10 -24.75 16.03 0.72
C MET A 10 -24.82 15.37 2.10
N MET A 11 -24.81 16.14 3.20
CA MET A 11 -24.77 15.62 4.57
C MET A 11 -26.14 15.40 5.22
N MET A 12 -27.27 15.70 4.56
CA MET A 12 -28.57 15.76 5.22
C MET A 12 -29.64 14.78 4.68
N MET A 13 -29.27 13.54 4.38
CA MET A 13 -30.22 12.46 4.08
C MET A 13 -29.82 11.14 4.77
N MET A 14 -29.80 11.14 6.12
CA MET A 14 -29.88 9.93 6.92
C MET A 14 -30.93 10.10 8.02
N HIS A 15 -32.20 10.00 7.63
CA HIS A 15 -33.31 9.76 8.56
C HIS A 15 -33.83 8.34 8.32
N LEU A 16 -33.29 7.36 9.05
CA LEU A 16 -33.95 6.06 9.27
C LEU A 16 -34.01 5.79 10.77
N LYS A 17 -35.21 6.00 11.32
CA LYS A 17 -35.63 5.71 12.69
C LYS A 17 -35.47 4.20 12.96
N LEU A 18 -34.46 3.80 13.72
CA LEU A 18 -34.46 2.50 14.39
C LEU A 18 -35.19 2.63 15.73
N LYS A 19 -36.35 1.97 15.83
CA LYS A 19 -37.14 1.89 17.05
C LYS A 19 -36.32 1.23 18.17
N ARG A 20 -36.45 1.79 19.37
CA ARG A 20 -35.85 1.38 20.64
C ARG A 20 -35.93 -0.14 20.88
N THR A 21 -34.78 -0.76 21.13
CA THR A 21 -34.53 -1.55 22.35
C THR A 21 -33.03 -1.57 22.65
N LYS A 22 -32.73 -1.32 23.93
CA LYS A 22 -31.49 -1.55 24.70
C LYS A 22 -30.19 -1.74 23.91
N ASP A 23 -29.26 -0.80 24.05
CA ASP A 23 -27.89 -1.09 24.50
C ASP A 23 -26.98 0.16 24.36
N GLN A 24 -26.40 0.63 25.46
CA GLN A 24 -25.29 1.59 25.45
C GLN A 24 -24.11 1.12 24.56
N LYS A 25 -24.04 -0.18 24.24
CA LYS A 25 -23.10 -0.81 23.30
C LYS A 25 -23.29 -0.35 21.85
N THR A 26 -24.48 0.11 21.47
CA THR A 26 -24.80 0.59 20.11
C THR A 26 -24.27 2.01 19.87
N SER A 27 -24.13 2.82 20.92
CA SER A 27 -23.63 4.20 20.81
C SER A 27 -22.11 4.27 20.59
N GLN A 28 -21.32 3.42 21.25
CA GLN A 28 -19.87 3.33 21.03
C GLN A 28 -19.52 2.80 19.61
N ASN A 29 -20.32 1.85 19.11
CA ASN A 29 -20.12 1.25 17.80
C ASN A 29 -20.50 2.19 16.65
N ALA A 30 -21.57 2.97 16.80
CA ALA A 30 -21.96 3.97 15.80
C ALA A 30 -20.88 5.07 15.63
N VAL A 31 -20.31 5.57 16.74
CA VAL A 31 -19.24 6.60 16.70
C VAL A 31 -17.96 6.06 16.05
N THR A 32 -17.65 4.78 16.27
CA THR A 32 -16.49 4.10 15.65
C THR A 32 -16.68 3.91 14.14
N VAL A 33 -17.90 3.57 13.70
CA VAL A 33 -18.22 3.37 12.28
C VAL A 33 -18.26 4.71 11.52
N THR A 34 -18.73 5.80 12.14
CA THR A 34 -18.75 7.13 11.50
C THR A 34 -17.37 7.81 11.45
N TYR A 35 -16.49 7.57 12.43
CA TYR A 35 -15.10 8.08 12.39
C TYR A 35 -14.27 7.41 11.28
N LEU A 36 -14.54 6.14 10.98
CA LEU A 36 -13.94 5.43 9.85
C LEU A 36 -14.40 5.99 8.50
N LEU A 37 -15.63 6.49 8.40
CA LEU A 37 -16.17 7.12 7.19
C LEU A 37 -15.62 8.55 6.95
N ALA A 38 -15.32 9.33 8.00
CA ALA A 38 -14.77 10.69 7.84
C ALA A 38 -13.25 10.72 7.57
N LYS A 39 -12.49 9.70 8.01
CA LYS A 39 -11.05 9.58 7.72
C LYS A 39 -10.76 8.98 6.32
N ALA A 40 -11.80 8.42 5.69
CA ALA A 40 -11.75 7.83 4.36
C ALA A 40 -11.64 8.85 3.21
N ASN A 41 -11.75 10.16 3.46
CA ASN A 41 -11.93 11.12 2.36
C ASN A 41 -10.78 12.08 2.03
N GLN A 42 -9.57 11.99 2.62
CA GLN A 42 -8.54 12.96 2.17
C GLN A 42 -7.05 12.61 2.28
N LEU A 43 -6.62 11.52 2.92
CA LEU A 43 -5.18 11.28 3.09
C LEU A 43 -4.79 9.80 2.94
N LEU A 44 -3.99 9.55 1.90
CA LEU A 44 -2.99 8.49 1.78
C LEU A 44 -3.50 7.13 1.25
N TYR A 45 -3.09 6.87 0.01
CA TYR A 45 -2.99 5.64 -0.77
C TYR A 45 -2.41 4.39 -0.05
N ARG A 46 -2.45 4.28 1.30
CA ARG A 46 -1.64 3.32 2.05
C ARG A 46 -2.26 2.68 3.30
N SER A 47 -3.38 3.18 3.85
CA SER A 47 -3.73 2.89 5.25
C SER A 47 -5.23 2.69 5.54
N PHE A 48 -5.96 1.90 4.74
CA PHE A 48 -7.33 1.51 5.14
C PHE A 48 -7.36 0.45 6.23
N PHE A 49 -6.44 -0.50 6.15
CA PHE A 49 -6.40 -1.56 7.14
C PHE A 49 -5.75 -1.03 8.42
N PRO A 50 -6.42 -1.14 9.60
CA PRO A 50 -5.75 -0.89 10.85
C PRO A 50 -4.44 -1.73 10.88
N PRO A 51 -3.31 -1.14 11.33
CA PRO A 51 -2.03 -1.85 11.34
C PRO A 51 -2.16 -3.19 12.08
N GLY A 52 -1.72 -4.28 11.43
CA GLY A 52 -1.66 -5.63 12.02
C GLY A 52 -2.75 -6.54 11.48
N LEU A 53 -3.95 -6.50 12.05
CA LEU A 53 -4.93 -7.59 11.94
C LEU A 53 -5.38 -7.92 10.51
N VAL A 54 -5.80 -6.92 9.74
CA VAL A 54 -6.36 -7.22 8.41
C VAL A 54 -5.26 -7.62 7.41
N GLY A 55 -4.05 -7.09 7.59
CA GLY A 55 -2.91 -7.50 6.78
C GLY A 55 -2.49 -8.95 7.06
N ASP A 56 -2.53 -9.35 8.32
CA ASP A 56 -2.24 -10.71 8.75
C ASP A 56 -3.29 -11.69 8.24
N ASP A 57 -4.57 -11.32 8.27
CA ASP A 57 -5.66 -12.13 7.72
C ASP A 57 -5.56 -12.34 6.22
N ILE A 58 -5.24 -11.28 5.46
CA ILE A 58 -4.98 -11.40 4.02
C ILE A 58 -3.80 -12.35 3.80
N ALA A 59 -2.75 -12.25 4.62
CA ALA A 59 -1.60 -13.12 4.53
C ALA A 59 -1.92 -14.57 4.88
N GLU A 60 -2.78 -14.81 5.86
CA GLU A 60 -3.27 -16.13 6.24
C GLU A 60 -4.08 -16.76 5.11
N ILE A 61 -5.10 -16.04 4.59
CA ILE A 61 -5.94 -16.49 3.47
C ILE A 61 -5.08 -16.89 2.27
N ILE A 62 -4.18 -16.01 1.84
CA ILE A 62 -3.35 -16.25 0.66
C ILE A 62 -2.43 -17.44 0.90
N LYS A 63 -1.71 -17.50 2.03
CA LYS A 63 -0.76 -18.59 2.29
C LYS A 63 -1.46 -19.95 2.43
N ALA A 64 -2.63 -19.98 3.07
CA ALA A 64 -3.39 -21.21 3.28
C ALA A 64 -3.92 -21.80 1.96
N ARG A 65 -4.20 -20.94 0.97
CA ARG A 65 -4.77 -21.33 -0.34
C ARG A 65 -3.76 -21.25 -1.48
N TYR A 66 -2.48 -21.12 -1.18
CA TYR A 66 -1.44 -20.99 -2.19
C TYR A 66 -1.01 -22.36 -2.71
N SER A 67 -1.56 -22.77 -3.85
CA SER A 67 -1.36 -24.12 -4.40
C SER A 67 -0.55 -24.17 -5.69
N GLY A 68 -0.35 -23.04 -6.40
CA GLY A 68 0.38 -23.01 -7.67
C GLY A 68 1.70 -22.25 -7.60
N ALA A 69 2.64 -22.58 -8.50
CA ALA A 69 3.94 -21.92 -8.60
C ALA A 69 3.81 -20.55 -9.29
N TRP A 70 3.18 -19.58 -8.62
CA TRP A 70 2.91 -18.23 -9.14
C TRP A 70 3.94 -17.19 -8.65
N PRO A 71 5.05 -16.96 -9.36
CA PRO A 71 6.16 -16.13 -8.86
C PRO A 71 5.76 -14.67 -8.57
N THR A 72 4.67 -14.18 -9.16
CA THR A 72 4.10 -12.85 -8.90
C THR A 72 2.57 -12.91 -8.86
N TRP A 73 1.94 -11.86 -8.31
CA TRP A 73 0.46 -11.73 -8.27
C TRP A 73 -0.22 -11.87 -9.64
N SER A 74 0.43 -11.40 -10.71
CA SER A 74 -0.12 -11.49 -12.07
C SER A 74 -0.17 -12.92 -12.60
N HIS A 75 0.69 -13.82 -12.11
CA HIS A 75 0.68 -15.24 -12.46
C HIS A 75 -0.44 -16.00 -11.76
N VAL A 76 -0.99 -15.45 -10.67
CA VAL A 76 -2.11 -16.08 -9.98
C VAL A 76 -3.36 -16.00 -10.87
N PRO A 77 -4.03 -17.13 -11.15
CA PRO A 77 -5.27 -17.14 -11.92
C PRO A 77 -6.29 -16.18 -11.35
N LYS A 78 -7.06 -15.51 -12.22
CA LYS A 78 -8.11 -14.57 -11.80
C LYS A 78 -9.14 -15.25 -10.88
N ALA A 79 -9.51 -16.50 -11.19
CA ALA A 79 -10.43 -17.30 -10.37
C ALA A 79 -9.88 -17.50 -8.94
N THR A 80 -8.61 -17.84 -8.80
CA THR A 80 -7.96 -18.01 -7.49
C THR A 80 -7.90 -16.70 -6.70
N ARG A 81 -7.56 -15.58 -7.36
CA ARG A 81 -7.59 -14.25 -6.72
C ARG A 81 -8.99 -13.87 -6.23
N LYS A 82 -10.02 -14.24 -7.00
CA LYS A 82 -11.42 -14.04 -6.65
C LYS A 82 -11.82 -14.89 -5.44
N GLU A 83 -11.46 -16.18 -5.41
CA GLU A 83 -11.71 -17.05 -4.25
C GLU A 83 -11.09 -16.48 -2.96
N TRP A 84 -9.86 -15.97 -3.03
CA TRP A 84 -9.22 -15.35 -1.87
C TRP A 84 -9.94 -14.10 -1.40
N LEU A 85 -10.47 -13.30 -2.32
CA LEU A 85 -11.29 -12.14 -1.99
C LEU A 85 -12.64 -12.56 -1.39
N GLU A 86 -13.31 -13.58 -1.94
CA GLU A 86 -14.57 -14.10 -1.40
C GLU A 86 -14.37 -14.60 0.05
N LEU A 87 -13.26 -15.29 0.35
CA LEU A 87 -12.89 -15.66 1.73
C LEU A 87 -12.67 -14.43 2.63
N PHE A 88 -12.08 -13.37 2.08
CA PHE A 88 -11.90 -12.11 2.80
C PHE A 88 -13.24 -11.41 3.08
N GLU A 89 -14.16 -11.43 2.12
CA GLU A 89 -15.53 -10.89 2.24
C GLU A 89 -16.40 -11.66 3.23
N LEU A 90 -16.10 -12.92 3.53
CA LEU A 90 -16.76 -13.64 4.62
C LEU A 90 -16.40 -13.06 5.99
N LYS A 91 -15.16 -12.59 6.16
CA LYS A 91 -14.66 -12.04 7.42
C LYS A 91 -14.92 -10.54 7.57
N TYR A 92 -14.95 -9.81 6.46
CA TYR A 92 -15.08 -8.36 6.43
C TYR A 92 -16.26 -7.93 5.56
N LYS A 93 -17.07 -7.00 6.06
CA LYS A 93 -18.20 -6.42 5.31
C LYS A 93 -18.01 -4.93 5.15
N TRP A 94 -18.44 -4.42 4.00
CA TRP A 94 -18.41 -3.00 3.65
C TRP A 94 -19.63 -2.65 2.79
N LEU A 95 -19.89 -1.36 2.61
CA LEU A 95 -20.97 -0.90 1.74
C LEU A 95 -20.61 -1.14 0.26
N PRO A 96 -21.57 -1.55 -0.60
CA PRO A 96 -21.30 -1.85 -2.01
C PRO A 96 -20.60 -0.74 -2.79
N ILE A 97 -20.79 0.52 -2.39
CA ILE A 97 -20.10 1.69 -2.97
C ILE A 97 -18.57 1.61 -2.88
N TYR A 98 -18.03 0.77 -2.00
CA TYR A 98 -16.59 0.57 -1.80
C TYR A 98 -16.07 -0.71 -2.45
N ASN A 99 -16.87 -1.48 -3.20
CA ASN A 99 -16.46 -2.77 -3.76
C ASN A 99 -15.18 -2.69 -4.59
N GLU A 100 -15.18 -1.86 -5.64
CA GLU A 100 -14.01 -1.67 -6.52
C GLU A 100 -12.77 -1.26 -5.71
N TRP A 101 -12.97 -0.42 -4.71
CA TRP A 101 -11.88 0.06 -3.90
C TRP A 101 -11.30 -1.02 -2.97
N MET A 102 -12.17 -1.83 -2.36
CA MET A 102 -11.78 -2.95 -1.50
C MET A 102 -11.09 -4.05 -2.30
N GLU A 103 -11.59 -4.35 -3.51
CA GLU A 103 -10.94 -5.25 -4.47
C GLU A 103 -9.51 -4.79 -4.79
N ASN A 104 -9.35 -3.51 -5.13
CA ASN A 104 -8.05 -2.92 -5.45
C ASN A 104 -7.11 -2.92 -4.23
N ALA A 105 -7.62 -2.61 -3.04
CA ALA A 105 -6.83 -2.63 -1.80
C ALA A 105 -6.37 -4.05 -1.46
N PHE A 106 -7.25 -5.03 -1.59
CA PHE A 106 -6.93 -6.45 -1.38
C PHE A 106 -5.87 -6.91 -2.38
N ALA A 107 -6.06 -6.65 -3.67
CA ALA A 107 -5.11 -7.00 -4.72
C ALA A 107 -3.74 -6.36 -4.51
N HIS A 108 -3.71 -5.09 -4.10
CA HIS A 108 -2.46 -4.39 -3.79
C HIS A 108 -1.72 -5.05 -2.62
N LYS A 109 -2.42 -5.36 -1.52
CA LYS A 109 -1.82 -6.02 -0.36
C LYS A 109 -1.35 -7.44 -0.68
N GLY A 110 -2.17 -8.22 -1.39
CA GLY A 110 -1.80 -9.55 -1.85
C GLY A 110 -0.57 -9.53 -2.76
N SER A 111 -0.49 -8.56 -3.67
CA SER A 111 0.70 -8.37 -4.52
C SER A 111 1.96 -8.04 -3.74
N LEU A 112 1.86 -7.12 -2.76
CA LEU A 112 2.98 -6.81 -1.87
C LEU A 112 3.41 -8.02 -1.04
N LEU A 113 2.44 -8.79 -0.53
CA LEU A 113 2.72 -10.00 0.24
C LEU A 113 3.51 -11.00 -0.59
N ILE A 114 3.00 -11.42 -1.75
CA ILE A 114 3.67 -12.38 -2.64
C ILE A 114 5.06 -11.87 -3.02
N LYS A 115 5.17 -10.60 -3.46
CA LYS A 115 6.47 -10.01 -3.81
C LYS A 115 7.49 -10.12 -2.67
N ASN A 116 7.08 -9.75 -1.46
CA ASN A 116 7.96 -9.75 -0.30
C ASN A 116 8.31 -11.16 0.18
N THR A 117 7.35 -12.09 0.19
CA THR A 117 7.59 -13.48 0.60
C THR A 117 8.49 -14.20 -0.40
N MET A 118 8.22 -14.09 -1.70
CA MET A 118 9.04 -14.68 -2.76
C MET A 118 10.48 -14.15 -2.72
N SER A 119 10.67 -12.85 -2.55
CA SER A 119 12.02 -12.28 -2.40
C SER A 119 12.74 -12.84 -1.18
N LYS A 120 12.06 -12.99 -0.03
CA LYS A 120 12.67 -13.57 1.17
C LYS A 120 13.00 -15.06 1.00
N ILE A 121 12.18 -15.80 0.25
CA ILE A 121 12.43 -17.21 -0.05
C ILE A 121 13.67 -17.36 -0.91
N ARG A 122 13.76 -16.58 -2.00
CA ARG A 122 14.92 -16.56 -2.89
C ARG A 122 16.21 -16.14 -2.18
N ASP A 123 16.13 -15.17 -1.27
CA ASP A 123 17.28 -14.72 -0.46
C ASP A 123 17.65 -15.71 0.67
N GLY A 124 16.94 -16.85 0.82
CA GLY A 124 17.16 -17.81 1.91
C GLY A 124 16.69 -17.35 3.29
N LYS A 125 16.15 -16.14 3.42
CA LYS A 125 15.65 -15.56 4.68
C LYS A 125 14.34 -16.19 5.16
N ASN A 126 13.62 -16.85 4.27
CA ASN A 126 12.41 -17.61 4.58
C ASN A 126 12.49 -18.98 3.92
N LYS A 127 12.31 -20.07 4.68
CA LYS A 127 12.36 -21.43 4.15
C LYS A 127 11.14 -21.83 3.32
N GLY A 128 10.09 -20.99 3.28
CA GLY A 128 8.88 -21.27 2.50
C GLY A 128 8.04 -22.42 3.07
N LYS A 129 8.08 -22.67 4.39
CA LYS A 129 7.41 -23.82 5.04
C LYS A 129 5.90 -23.95 4.78
N TRP A 130 5.24 -22.85 4.41
CA TRP A 130 3.81 -22.81 4.11
C TRP A 130 3.49 -23.19 2.66
N LEU A 131 4.51 -23.35 1.80
CA LEU A 131 4.37 -23.84 0.44
C LEU A 131 4.48 -25.36 0.41
N LEU A 132 3.75 -25.99 -0.50
CA LEU A 132 4.00 -27.38 -0.85
C LEU A 132 5.42 -27.54 -1.41
N PRO A 133 6.15 -28.62 -1.06
CA PRO A 133 7.51 -28.83 -1.55
C PRO A 133 7.62 -28.80 -3.08
N SER A 134 6.66 -29.40 -3.79
CA SER A 134 6.59 -29.38 -5.26
C SER A 134 6.45 -27.97 -5.82
N VAL A 135 5.59 -27.15 -5.22
CA VAL A 135 5.38 -25.74 -5.61
C VAL A 135 6.64 -24.92 -5.37
N LEU A 136 7.31 -25.12 -4.23
CA LEU A 136 8.55 -24.45 -3.92
C LEU A 136 9.66 -24.82 -4.92
N GLU A 137 9.74 -26.08 -5.32
CA GLU A 137 10.71 -26.54 -6.33
C GLU A 137 10.43 -25.93 -7.70
N SER A 138 9.17 -25.93 -8.16
CA SER A 138 8.80 -25.27 -9.42
C SER A 138 9.09 -23.76 -9.40
N LEU A 139 8.94 -23.09 -8.24
CA LEU A 139 9.31 -21.67 -8.11
C LEU A 139 10.82 -21.45 -8.21
N ARG A 140 11.63 -22.35 -7.64
CA ARG A 140 13.10 -22.30 -7.76
C ARG A 140 13.52 -22.50 -9.20
N GLN A 141 12.96 -23.53 -9.86
CA GLN A 141 13.20 -23.78 -11.27
C GLN A 141 12.84 -22.55 -12.12
N TYR A 142 11.69 -21.90 -11.89
CA TYR A 142 11.33 -20.67 -12.58
C TYR A 142 12.40 -19.58 -12.41
N TRP A 143 12.89 -19.33 -11.20
CA TRP A 143 13.92 -18.30 -10.95
C TRP A 143 15.27 -18.62 -11.62
N ASP A 144 15.59 -19.90 -11.80
CA ASP A 144 16.83 -20.38 -12.40
C ASP A 144 16.75 -20.56 -13.92
N THR A 145 15.55 -20.59 -14.50
CA THR A 145 15.35 -20.87 -15.94
C THR A 145 14.74 -19.72 -16.72
N ASP A 146 13.93 -18.86 -16.09
CA ASP A 146 13.25 -17.76 -16.79
C ASP A 146 14.24 -16.65 -17.15
N VAL A 147 14.60 -16.59 -18.43
CA VAL A 147 15.59 -15.65 -18.99
C VAL A 147 15.20 -14.20 -18.70
N ASP A 148 13.92 -13.87 -18.82
CA ASP A 148 13.41 -12.51 -18.58
C ASP A 148 13.57 -12.10 -17.11
N PHE A 149 13.26 -13.01 -16.18
CA PHE A 149 13.46 -12.81 -14.76
C PHE A 149 14.94 -12.62 -14.44
N GLN A 150 15.81 -13.47 -14.97
CA GLN A 150 17.26 -13.35 -14.75
C GLN A 150 17.79 -12.02 -15.26
N LYS A 151 17.40 -11.61 -16.47
CA LYS A 151 17.75 -10.30 -17.05
C LYS A 151 17.28 -9.15 -16.16
N ARG A 152 16.01 -9.15 -15.72
CA ARG A 152 15.48 -8.14 -14.79
C ARG A 152 16.24 -8.13 -13.46
N SER A 153 16.58 -9.30 -12.94
CA SER A 153 17.32 -9.46 -11.68
C SER A 153 18.75 -8.92 -11.79
N ALA A 154 19.47 -9.26 -12.86
CA ALA A 154 20.81 -8.79 -13.16
C ALA A 154 20.84 -7.27 -13.35
N ASN A 155 19.94 -6.74 -14.18
CA ASN A 155 19.79 -5.29 -14.37
C ASN A 155 19.47 -4.59 -13.05
N GLY A 156 18.57 -5.15 -12.24
CA GLY A 156 18.25 -4.60 -10.93
C GLY A 156 19.45 -4.61 -9.98
N LYS A 157 20.35 -5.60 -10.06
CA LYS A 157 21.60 -5.64 -9.29
C LYS A 157 22.59 -4.59 -9.79
N GLN A 158 22.77 -4.47 -11.10
CA GLN A 158 23.63 -3.45 -11.70
C GLN A 158 23.14 -2.04 -11.37
N ASN A 159 21.84 -1.76 -11.51
CA ASN A 159 21.23 -0.47 -11.17
C ASN A 159 21.39 -0.08 -9.69
N ARG A 160 21.54 -1.05 -8.79
CA ARG A 160 21.83 -0.79 -7.37
C ARG A 160 23.32 -0.58 -7.11
N ALA A 161 24.18 -1.11 -7.97
CA ALA A 161 25.63 -0.96 -7.87
C ALA A 161 26.13 0.33 -8.55
N THR A 162 25.34 0.93 -9.44
CA THR A 162 25.66 2.21 -10.07
C THR A 162 25.39 3.39 -9.12
N ASP A 163 26.39 4.23 -8.91
CA ASP A 163 26.29 5.45 -8.09
C ASP A 163 25.58 6.62 -8.82
N VAL A 164 25.24 6.41 -10.10
CA VAL A 164 24.80 7.47 -11.03
C VAL A 164 23.26 7.58 -11.13
N GLY A 165 22.50 6.63 -10.60
CA GLY A 165 21.08 6.47 -10.94
C GLY A 165 20.05 6.55 -9.81
N ALA A 166 20.46 6.60 -8.55
CA ALA A 166 19.51 6.66 -7.43
C ALA A 166 19.56 8.05 -6.78
N PRO A 167 18.51 8.89 -6.90
CA PRO A 167 18.26 9.87 -5.85
C PRO A 167 17.95 9.04 -4.60
N LEU A 168 18.96 8.83 -3.74
CA LEU A 168 18.75 8.16 -2.46
C LEU A 168 17.87 9.09 -1.64
N TYR A 169 16.57 8.87 -1.72
CA TYR A 169 15.61 9.37 -0.77
C TYR A 169 16.04 8.92 0.64
N THR A 170 16.64 9.82 1.40
CA THR A 170 17.10 9.53 2.76
C THR A 170 16.05 9.83 3.84
N GLY A 171 14.83 10.23 3.43
CA GLY A 171 13.68 10.48 4.32
C GLY A 171 13.12 9.23 5.02
N GLY A 172 13.72 8.05 4.79
CA GLY A 172 13.37 6.80 5.44
C GLY A 172 12.04 6.22 4.96
N ARG A 173 11.26 5.62 5.87
CA ARG A 173 9.96 4.99 5.54
C ARG A 173 8.78 5.95 5.67
N VAL A 174 9.02 7.25 5.59
CA VAL A 174 8.01 8.31 5.61
C VAL A 174 7.70 8.68 4.17
N SER A 175 6.44 8.94 3.82
CA SER A 175 6.10 9.37 2.46
C SER A 175 6.33 10.88 2.29
N THR A 176 6.51 11.33 1.04
CA THR A 176 6.53 12.76 0.70
C THR A 176 5.26 13.48 1.19
N ALA A 177 4.10 12.82 1.11
CA ALA A 177 2.84 13.35 1.61
C ALA A 177 2.81 13.48 3.14
N ASP A 178 3.38 12.52 3.88
CA ASP A 178 3.53 12.65 5.33
C ASP A 178 4.49 13.79 5.70
N HIS A 179 5.56 13.98 4.92
CA HIS A 179 6.45 15.12 5.09
C HIS A 179 5.71 16.44 4.87
N VAL A 180 4.91 16.55 3.80
CA VAL A 180 4.06 17.71 3.52
C VAL A 180 3.10 17.98 4.67
N TYR A 181 2.35 16.97 5.10
CA TYR A 181 1.40 17.08 6.20
C TYR A 181 2.06 17.52 7.51
N ARG A 182 3.21 16.93 7.87
CA ARG A 182 3.96 17.33 9.07
C ARG A 182 4.42 18.78 8.99
N MET A 183 4.89 19.23 7.82
CA MET A 183 5.31 20.62 7.64
C MET A 183 4.14 21.60 7.63
N GLU A 184 2.99 21.23 7.07
CA GLU A 184 1.75 22.02 7.17
C GLU A 184 1.33 22.21 8.62
N LYS A 185 1.48 21.17 9.46
CA LYS A 185 1.16 21.24 10.88
C LYS A 185 2.17 22.04 11.71
N ILE A 186 3.47 21.94 11.40
CA ILE A 186 4.52 22.66 12.14
C ILE A 186 4.59 24.13 11.73
N ASN A 187 4.56 24.41 10.42
CA ASN A 187 4.77 25.74 9.88
C ASN A 187 3.47 26.51 9.65
N MET A 188 2.30 25.88 9.86
CA MET A 188 0.97 26.41 9.54
C MET A 188 0.85 26.95 8.10
N LYS A 189 1.68 26.43 7.20
CA LYS A 189 1.78 26.85 5.80
C LYS A 189 2.09 25.64 4.94
N ARG A 190 1.48 25.59 3.75
CA ARG A 190 1.76 24.55 2.76
C ARG A 190 3.23 24.64 2.32
N PRO A 191 4.04 23.59 2.54
CA PRO A 191 5.44 23.58 2.13
C PRO A 191 5.54 23.54 0.61
N THR A 192 6.56 24.21 0.10
CA THR A 192 6.93 24.12 -1.31
C THR A 192 7.56 22.76 -1.60
N CYS A 193 7.59 22.37 -2.87
CA CYS A 193 8.33 21.19 -3.33
C CYS A 193 9.79 21.17 -2.84
N MET A 194 10.45 22.33 -2.76
CA MET A 194 11.85 22.48 -2.34
C MET A 194 12.02 22.27 -0.85
N ASP A 195 11.06 22.71 -0.03
CA ASP A 195 11.04 22.43 1.41
C ASP A 195 10.96 20.93 1.68
N VAL A 196 10.13 20.23 0.89
CA VAL A 196 9.96 18.79 0.97
C VAL A 196 11.20 18.06 0.48
N LEU A 197 11.78 18.50 -0.64
CA LEU A 197 13.00 17.92 -1.18
C LEU A 197 14.20 18.12 -0.22
N GLY A 198 14.29 19.27 0.43
CA GLY A 198 15.32 19.57 1.43
C GLY A 198 15.33 18.60 2.61
N ARG A 199 14.17 18.05 3.02
CA ARG A 199 14.06 17.01 4.06
C ARG A 199 14.56 15.63 3.63
N THR A 200 14.80 15.44 2.34
CA THR A 200 15.29 14.18 1.76
C THR A 200 16.79 14.17 1.52
N LYS A 201 17.48 15.27 1.88
CA LYS A 201 18.94 15.38 1.93
C LYS A 201 19.54 14.47 2.99
N LYS A 202 20.81 14.11 2.80
CA LYS A 202 21.60 13.40 3.81
C LYS A 202 21.63 14.18 5.13
N LYS A 203 21.87 13.48 6.24
CA LYS A 203 21.98 14.08 7.59
C LYS A 203 23.10 15.13 7.70
N ASP A 204 24.11 15.06 6.84
CA ASP A 204 25.21 16.02 6.73
C ASP A 204 24.85 17.28 5.91
N GLY A 205 23.59 17.41 5.46
CA GLY A 205 23.10 18.54 4.68
C GLY A 205 23.46 18.51 3.19
N ARG A 206 24.25 17.52 2.74
CA ARG A 206 24.65 17.39 1.34
C ARG A 206 23.56 16.73 0.50
N TRP A 207 23.49 17.15 -0.75
CA TRP A 207 22.73 16.42 -1.76
C TRP A 207 23.39 15.07 -2.06
N VAL A 208 22.59 14.07 -2.41
CA VAL A 208 23.12 12.78 -2.84
C VAL A 208 23.29 12.81 -4.35
N GLY A 209 24.52 12.67 -4.84
CA GLY A 209 24.83 12.63 -6.27
C GLY A 209 24.43 13.91 -7.01
N LYS A 210 24.02 13.78 -8.28
CA LYS A 210 23.60 14.89 -9.15
C LYS A 210 22.29 15.61 -8.76
N ALA A 211 21.68 15.25 -7.63
CA ALA A 211 20.50 15.96 -7.12
C ALA A 211 20.78 17.46 -6.88
N GLU A 212 22.04 17.82 -6.67
CA GLU A 212 22.52 19.20 -6.60
C GLU A 212 22.36 19.94 -7.94
N GLU A 213 22.67 19.31 -9.08
CA GLU A 213 22.50 19.90 -10.43
C GLU A 213 21.02 20.16 -10.75
N VAL A 214 20.11 19.26 -10.36
CA VAL A 214 18.66 19.40 -10.64
C VAL A 214 18.02 20.49 -9.76
N ALA A 215 18.46 20.63 -8.51
CA ALA A 215 17.95 21.66 -7.60
C ALA A 215 18.43 23.08 -7.98
N VAL A 216 19.60 23.20 -8.62
CA VAL A 216 20.16 24.49 -9.06
C VAL A 216 19.58 24.93 -10.41
N THR A 217 19.17 23.99 -11.27
CA THR A 217 18.74 24.30 -12.64
C THR A 217 17.25 24.57 -12.82
N ASN A 218 16.38 24.32 -11.83
CA ASN A 218 14.96 24.67 -11.92
C ASN A 218 14.40 25.27 -10.62
N PRO A 219 14.47 26.60 -10.46
CA PRO A 219 13.91 27.30 -9.29
C PRO A 219 12.39 27.55 -9.36
N TYR A 220 11.66 27.09 -10.40
CA TYR A 220 10.25 27.40 -10.60
C TYR A 220 9.40 26.19 -11.03
N HIS A 221 9.24 25.19 -10.14
CA HIS A 221 8.10 24.27 -10.18
C HIS A 221 7.77 23.80 -8.77
#